data_AF-A0A4P9US17-F1
#
_entry.id   AF-A0A4P9US17-F1
#
_cell.length_a   1.000
_cell.length_b   1.000
_cell.length_c   1.000
_cell.angle_alpha   90.00
_cell.angle_beta   90.00
_cell.angle_gamma   90.00
#
_symmetry.space_group_name_H-M   'P 1'
#
loop_
_entity.id
_entity.type
_entity.pdbx_description
1 polymer ?
#
loop_
_entity_poly.entity_id
_entity_poly.type
_entity_poly.pdbx_seq_one_letter_code
_entity_poly.pdbx_strand_id
1 'polypeptide(L)'
;MKINAELDGQSEQDLLFIQEQTGETIPRIIKELLAEKAESLRQKTHSGAKMKALLESNFVRCAEGPEDLSEVYKDYLYNGLKEKHGID
;
A
#
# COMPACT_ATOMS: atom_id res chain seq x y z
N MET A 1 16.11 -22.17 -11.92
CA MET A 1 17.14 -21.35 -12.60
C MET A 1 18.38 -21.35 -11.72
N LYS A 2 19.58 -21.47 -12.30
CA LYS A 2 20.85 -21.26 -11.58
C LYS A 2 21.45 -19.94 -12.07
N ILE A 3 21.89 -19.10 -11.14
CA ILE A 3 22.47 -17.78 -11.44
C ILE A 3 23.90 -17.80 -10.90
N ASN A 4 24.86 -17.55 -11.78
CA ASN A 4 26.23 -17.24 -11.41
C ASN A 4 26.43 -15.76 -11.76
N ALA A 5 26.74 -14.93 -10.77
CA ALA A 5 26.95 -13.51 -10.95
C ALA A 5 28.20 -13.10 -10.20
N GLU A 6 28.99 -12.22 -10.82
CA GLU A 6 30.12 -11.56 -10.18
C GLU A 6 29.62 -10.23 -9.60
N LEU A 7 29.98 -9.96 -8.34
CA LEU A 7 29.61 -8.74 -7.66
C LEU A 7 30.80 -7.79 -7.68
N ASP A 8 30.54 -6.50 -7.86
CA ASP A 8 31.56 -5.49 -7.59
C ASP A 8 31.79 -5.33 -6.08
N GLY A 9 32.91 -4.71 -5.73
CA GLY A 9 33.31 -4.58 -4.33
C GLY A 9 32.31 -3.80 -3.47
N GLN A 10 31.52 -2.89 -4.07
CA GLN A 10 30.48 -2.16 -3.35
C GLN A 10 29.27 -3.05 -3.05
N SER A 11 28.80 -3.81 -4.04
CA SER A 11 27.69 -4.75 -3.87
C SER A 11 28.01 -5.84 -2.87
N GLU A 12 29.27 -6.29 -2.82
CA GLU A 12 29.74 -7.23 -1.80
C GLU A 12 29.70 -6.63 -0.39
N GLN A 13 30.18 -5.39 -0.21
CA GLN A 13 30.11 -4.69 1.08
C GLN A 13 28.67 -4.49 1.55
N ASP A 14 27.77 -4.10 0.65
CA ASP A 14 26.36 -3.91 0.99
C ASP A 14 25.70 -5.23 1.42
N LEU A 15 26.04 -6.34 0.76
CA LEU A 15 25.55 -7.67 1.12
C LEU A 15 26.05 -8.15 2.48
N LEU A 16 27.33 -7.92 2.77
CA LEU A 16 27.92 -8.23 4.08
C LEU A 16 27.27 -7.40 5.17
N PHE A 17 27.06 -6.10 4.93
CA PHE A 17 26.37 -5.22 5.87
C PHE A 17 24.95 -5.73 6.17
N ILE A 18 24.16 -6.08 5.15
CA ILE A 18 22.80 -6.61 5.35
C ILE A 18 22.87 -7.92 6.15
N GLN A 19 23.81 -8.80 5.82
CA GLN A 19 24.00 -10.06 6.56
C GLN A 19 24.31 -9.81 8.04
N GLU A 20 25.19 -8.86 8.35
CA GLU A 20 25.54 -8.51 9.74
C GLU A 20 24.35 -7.95 10.51
N GLN A 21 23.53 -7.10 9.87
CA GLN A 21 22.37 -6.48 10.53
C GLN A 21 21.20 -7.45 10.74
N THR A 22 21.02 -8.41 9.83
CA THR A 22 19.83 -9.28 9.81
C THR A 22 20.11 -10.69 10.34
N GLY A 23 21.37 -11.11 10.41
CA GLY A 23 21.78 -12.48 10.76
C GLY A 23 21.44 -13.51 9.68
N GLU A 24 21.15 -13.06 8.47
CA GLU A 24 20.65 -13.91 7.39
C GLU A 24 21.77 -14.49 6.53
N THR A 25 21.44 -15.55 5.80
CA THR A 25 22.36 -16.09 4.79
C THR A 25 22.23 -15.30 3.49
N ILE A 26 23.35 -15.06 2.80
CA ILE A 26 23.38 -14.37 1.49
C ILE A 26 22.31 -14.90 0.51
N PRO A 27 22.09 -16.22 0.36
CA PRO A 27 21.04 -16.73 -0.53
C PRO A 27 19.61 -16.36 -0.09
N ARG A 28 19.35 -16.16 1.21
CA ARG A 28 18.04 -15.71 1.70
C ARG A 28 17.82 -14.24 1.37
N ILE A 29 18.80 -13.40 1.67
CA ILE A 29 18.80 -11.96 1.34
C ILE A 29 18.51 -11.75 -0.15
N ILE A 30 19.24 -12.44 -1.03
CA ILE A 30 19.06 -12.32 -2.48
C ILE A 30 17.66 -12.75 -2.93
N LYS A 31 17.10 -13.81 -2.36
CA LYS A 31 15.73 -14.26 -2.70
C LYS A 31 14.68 -13.24 -2.29
N GLU A 32 14.83 -12.64 -1.12
CA GLU A 32 13.90 -11.62 -0.61
C GLU A 32 13.96 -10.35 -1.46
N LEU A 33 15.16 -9.83 -1.73
CA LEU A 33 15.33 -8.66 -2.60
C LEU A 33 14.78 -8.91 -4.03
N LEU A 34 14.96 -10.12 -4.57
CA LEU A 34 14.36 -10.51 -5.85
C LEU A 34 12.83 -10.53 -5.79
N ALA A 35 12.25 -11.09 -4.72
CA ALA A 35 10.81 -11.14 -4.52
C ALA A 35 10.21 -9.73 -4.39
N GLU A 36 10.84 -8.86 -3.59
CA GLU A 36 10.44 -7.46 -3.43
C GLU A 36 10.49 -6.69 -4.75
N LYS A 37 11.58 -6.87 -5.53
CA LYS A 37 11.71 -6.22 -6.83
C LYS A 37 10.64 -6.71 -7.80
N ALA A 38 10.38 -8.02 -7.84
CA ALA A 38 9.35 -8.61 -8.69
C ALA A 38 7.95 -8.10 -8.31
N GLU A 39 7.65 -8.04 -7.01
CA GLU A 39 6.38 -7.54 -6.50
C GLU A 39 6.19 -6.05 -6.81
N SER A 40 7.22 -5.23 -6.57
CA SER A 40 7.20 -3.80 -6.92
C SER A 40 6.88 -3.57 -8.41
N LEU A 41 7.46 -4.38 -9.29
CA LEU A 41 7.18 -4.30 -10.72
C LEU A 41 5.76 -4.78 -11.07
N ARG A 42 5.30 -5.90 -10.50
CA ARG A 42 3.93 -6.39 -10.70
C ARG A 42 2.90 -5.35 -10.24
N GLN A 43 3.13 -4.70 -9.10
CA GLN A 43 2.26 -3.65 -8.59
C GLN A 43 2.26 -2.40 -9.45
N LYS A 44 3.40 -2.01 -10.03
CA LYS A 44 3.46 -0.89 -10.99
C LYS A 44 2.66 -1.20 -12.26
N THR A 45 2.74 -2.43 -12.75
CA THR A 45 1.97 -2.89 -13.93
C THR A 45 0.48 -3.06 -13.62
N HIS A 46 0.13 -3.32 -12.35
CA HIS A 46 -1.24 -3.50 -11.87
C HIS A 46 -1.80 -2.30 -11.09
N SER A 47 -1.25 -1.09 -11.26
CA SER A 47 -1.74 0.09 -10.53
C SER A 47 -3.24 0.36 -10.79
N GLY A 48 -3.73 0.06 -12.00
CA GLY A 48 -5.15 0.09 -12.32
C GLY A 48 -5.98 -1.00 -11.63
N ALA A 49 -5.40 -2.16 -11.32
CA ALA A 49 -6.10 -3.28 -10.68
C ALA A 49 -6.40 -3.00 -9.20
N LYS A 50 -5.54 -2.24 -8.49
CA LYS A 50 -5.80 -1.85 -7.09
C LYS A 50 -6.95 -0.84 -6.98
N MET A 51 -6.98 0.17 -7.85
CA MET A 51 -8.09 1.12 -7.92
C MET A 51 -9.38 0.42 -8.37
N LYS A 52 -9.30 -0.48 -9.35
CA LYS A 52 -10.43 -1.30 -9.78
C LYS A 52 -10.95 -2.20 -8.66
N ALA A 53 -10.07 -2.87 -7.91
CA ALA A 53 -10.46 -3.68 -6.75
C ALA A 53 -11.09 -2.83 -5.61
N LEU A 54 -10.64 -1.58 -5.42
CA LEU A 54 -11.27 -0.65 -4.48
C LEU A 54 -12.66 -0.22 -4.94
N LEU A 55 -12.85 0.10 -6.22
CA LEU A 55 -14.14 0.46 -6.80
C LEU A 55 -15.11 -0.72 -6.88
N GLU A 56 -14.59 -1.94 -7.07
CA GLU A 56 -15.37 -3.19 -7.07
C GLU A 56 -15.61 -3.71 -5.65
N SER A 57 -14.78 -3.34 -4.69
CA SER A 57 -15.09 -3.58 -3.29
C SER A 57 -16.27 -2.67 -2.92
N ASN A 58 -17.25 -3.22 -2.21
CA ASN A 58 -18.35 -2.46 -1.60
C ASN A 58 -17.86 -1.47 -0.52
N PHE A 59 -16.60 -1.05 -0.56
CA PHE A 59 -16.00 0.00 0.26
C PHE A 59 -16.26 1.39 -0.34
N VAL A 60 -16.12 1.54 -1.66
CA VAL A 60 -16.48 2.79 -2.35
C VAL A 60 -17.96 2.72 -2.71
N ARG A 61 -18.75 3.75 -2.36
CA ARG A 61 -20.23 3.75 -2.38
C ARG A 61 -20.90 2.90 -1.29
N CYS A 62 -20.19 2.58 -0.21
CA CYS A 62 -20.76 1.87 0.94
C CYS A 62 -21.74 2.71 1.76
N ALA A 63 -21.66 4.03 1.65
CA ALA A 63 -22.50 4.97 2.35
C ALA A 63 -23.56 5.52 1.39
N GLU A 64 -24.82 5.36 1.78
CA GLU A 64 -25.95 6.03 1.14
C GLU A 64 -26.08 7.42 1.75
N GLY A 65 -26.17 8.43 0.89
CA GLY A 65 -26.30 9.82 1.32
C GLY A 65 -26.83 10.70 0.18
N PRO A 66 -27.30 11.90 0.50
CA PRO A 66 -27.70 12.91 -0.48
C PRO A 66 -26.60 13.19 -1.51
N GLU A 67 -26.96 13.46 -2.77
CA GLU A 67 -25.99 13.72 -3.83
C GLU A 67 -25.13 14.97 -3.56
N ASP A 68 -25.70 15.95 -2.86
CA ASP A 68 -25.06 17.20 -2.43
C ASP A 68 -24.32 17.06 -1.10
N LEU A 69 -24.31 15.87 -0.47
CA LEU A 69 -23.73 15.66 0.85
C LEU A 69 -22.28 16.15 0.90
N SER A 70 -21.50 15.97 -0.17
CA SER A 70 -20.11 16.44 -0.20
C SER A 70 -19.95 17.97 -0.18
N GLU A 71 -20.96 18.71 -0.64
CA GLU A 71 -20.97 20.17 -0.72
C GLU A 71 -21.55 20.80 0.56
N VAL A 72 -22.60 20.18 1.11
CA VAL A 72 -23.35 20.71 2.26
C VAL A 72 -23.25 19.84 3.53
N TYR A 73 -22.22 18.99 3.65
CA TYR A 73 -22.06 18.04 4.77
C TYR A 73 -22.15 18.69 6.15
N LYS A 74 -21.73 19.95 6.28
CA LYS A 74 -21.75 20.70 7.55
C LYS A 74 -23.17 20.97 8.02
N ASP A 75 -24.07 21.29 7.09
CA ASP A 75 -25.48 21.56 7.41
C ASP A 75 -26.18 20.26 7.81
N TYR A 76 -25.88 19.15 7.14
CA TYR A 76 -26.35 17.81 7.53
C TYR A 76 -25.88 17.41 8.92
N LEU A 77 -24.59 17.63 9.24
CA LEU A 77 -24.04 17.34 10.57
C LEU A 77 -24.67 18.23 11.65
N TYR A 78 -24.76 19.54 11.39
CA TYR A 78 -25.32 20.50 12.34
C TYR A 78 -26.80 20.22 12.62
N ASN A 79 -27.60 19.99 11.58
CA ASN A 79 -29.01 19.64 11.73
C ASN A 79 -29.19 18.30 12.45
N GLY A 80 -28.40 17.28 12.12
CA GLY A 80 -28.47 15.98 12.80
C GLY A 80 -28.04 16.04 14.27
N LEU A 81 -27.04 16.87 14.61
CA LEU A 81 -26.63 17.10 15.99
C LEU A 81 -27.69 17.89 16.77
N LYS A 82 -28.26 18.92 16.16
CA LYS A 82 -29.36 19.70 16.73
C LYS A 82 -30.59 18.84 17.00
N GLU A 83 -31.00 18.00 16.05
CA GLU A 83 -32.13 17.08 16.20
C GLU A 83 -31.88 16.03 17.30
N LYS A 84 -30.66 15.47 17.36
CA LYS A 84 -30.34 14.38 18.29
C LYS A 84 -30.03 14.84 19.71
N HIS A 85 -29.43 16.02 19.86
CA HIS A 85 -28.89 16.50 21.14
C HIS A 85 -29.50 17.84 21.60
N GLY A 86 -30.39 18.45 20.82
CA GLY A 86 -31.06 19.71 21.20
C GLY A 86 -30.11 20.89 21.30
N ILE A 87 -28.99 20.87 20.57
CA ILE A 87 -27.99 21.93 20.58
C ILE A 87 -28.47 23.05 19.63
N ASP A 88 -28.62 24.27 20.15
CA ASP A 88 -28.87 25.49 19.38
C ASP A 88 -27.54 26.14 18.94
#